data_AF-A0A4R3TS09-F1
#
_entry.id   AF-A0A4R3TS09-F1
#
_cell.length_a   1.000
_cell.length_b   1.000
_cell.length_c   1.000
_cell.angle_alpha   90.00
_cell.angle_beta   90.00
_cell.angle_gamma   90.00
#
_symmetry.space_group_name_H-M   'P 1'
#
loop_
_entity.id
_entity.type
_entity.pdbx_description
1 polymer ?
#
loop_
_entity_poly.entity_id
_entity_poly.type
_entity_poly.pdbx_seq_one_letter_code
_entity_poly.pdbx_strand_id
1 'polypeptide(L)'
;MDNLAITQAQLDDGNTKQGGVRACLNRHYYDVSSETANSILIGSWGKATRVRPSRDVDILFLLPASVYTQYQARTGNRQSALLQEVKNVLLGTYSQTSMRGDGQVVAIPFNQTPIEVAPGFRCTDGSILVCDTNNGGRYTISTAEAEEQSLSASDSYCVGNTRALARMMKQWQREHNVPLKSFQLERLAIEFLGTWSNNQKDHFWYDWMVRDFFAFLTGRANTHIFMPSTGEMIWLGDEWVFKAQRAHKHAVTACEHERANTRSSPVKSGKRFSAVRSRYHRDRQARRSADG
;
A
#
# COMPACT_ATOMS: atom_id res chain seq x y z
N MET A 1 -0.75 -16.47 -1.31
CA MET A 1 -0.74 -15.02 -1.66
C MET A 1 -1.94 -14.61 -2.52
N ASP A 2 -2.40 -15.48 -3.43
CA ASP A 2 -3.50 -15.16 -4.37
C ASP A 2 -4.82 -14.81 -3.68
N ASN A 3 -5.14 -15.46 -2.56
CA ASN A 3 -6.34 -15.15 -1.76
C ASN A 3 -6.33 -13.73 -1.16
N LEU A 4 -5.15 -13.10 -1.04
CA LEU A 4 -5.02 -11.72 -0.57
C LEU A 4 -5.11 -10.71 -1.71
N ALA A 5 -4.82 -11.12 -2.96
CA ALA A 5 -4.80 -10.24 -4.12
C ALA A 5 -6.23 -9.86 -4.52
N ILE A 6 -6.46 -8.59 -4.86
CA ILE A 6 -7.73 -8.15 -5.49
C ILE A 6 -7.99 -8.91 -6.79
N THR A 7 -9.26 -9.05 -7.20
CA THR A 7 -9.57 -9.70 -8.49
C THR A 7 -9.00 -8.88 -9.65
N GLN A 8 -8.83 -9.51 -10.81
CA GLN A 8 -8.57 -8.78 -12.04
C GLN A 8 -9.66 -7.74 -12.31
N ALA A 9 -10.94 -8.09 -12.14
CA ALA A 9 -12.05 -7.16 -12.31
C ALA A 9 -11.96 -5.92 -11.38
N GLN A 10 -11.54 -6.09 -10.12
CA GLN A 10 -11.31 -4.98 -9.19
C GLN A 10 -10.11 -4.12 -9.62
N LEU A 11 -9.07 -4.74 -10.16
CA LEU A 11 -7.91 -4.04 -10.69
C LEU A 11 -8.30 -3.18 -11.90
N ASP A 12 -9.05 -3.76 -12.85
CA ASP A 12 -9.50 -3.10 -14.07
C ASP A 12 -10.47 -1.94 -13.77
N ASP A 13 -11.40 -2.16 -12.84
CA ASP A 13 -12.33 -1.12 -12.36
C ASP A 13 -11.58 0.06 -11.72
N GLY A 14 -10.62 -0.23 -10.83
CA GLY A 14 -9.78 0.80 -10.21
C GLY A 14 -8.90 1.53 -11.21
N ASN A 15 -8.28 0.83 -12.16
CA ASN A 15 -7.48 1.43 -13.24
C ASN A 15 -8.31 2.38 -14.10
N THR A 16 -9.54 1.98 -14.45
CA THR A 16 -10.46 2.79 -15.25
C THR A 16 -10.88 4.05 -14.50
N LYS A 17 -11.29 3.91 -13.23
CA LYS A 17 -11.76 5.04 -12.41
C LYS A 17 -10.66 6.04 -12.10
N GLN A 18 -9.48 5.58 -11.70
CA GLN A 18 -8.36 6.48 -11.42
C GLN A 18 -7.88 7.21 -12.70
N GLY A 19 -7.88 6.52 -13.85
CA GLY A 19 -7.48 7.11 -15.12
C GLY A 19 -8.45 8.21 -15.55
N GLY A 20 -9.76 7.96 -15.43
CA GLY A 20 -10.80 8.95 -15.72
C GLY A 20 -10.71 10.20 -14.83
N VAL A 21 -10.48 10.02 -13.52
CA VAL A 21 -10.32 11.13 -12.56
C VAL A 21 -9.10 11.99 -12.92
N ARG A 22 -7.96 11.35 -13.22
CA ARG A 22 -6.73 12.05 -13.63
C ARG A 22 -6.90 12.79 -14.95
N ALA A 23 -7.54 12.16 -15.94
CA ALA A 23 -7.85 12.80 -17.22
C ALA A 23 -8.81 13.99 -17.08
N CYS A 24 -9.79 13.92 -16.17
CA CYS A 24 -10.67 15.03 -15.85
C CYS A 24 -9.90 16.26 -15.35
N LEU A 25 -9.04 16.06 -14.36
CA LEU A 25 -8.21 17.13 -13.79
C LEU A 25 -7.19 17.66 -14.80
N ASN A 26 -6.56 16.78 -15.58
CA ASN A 26 -5.61 17.17 -16.62
C ASN A 26 -6.25 18.03 -17.72
N ARG A 27 -7.49 17.72 -18.15
CA ARG A 27 -8.20 18.57 -19.12
C ARG A 27 -8.44 19.96 -18.57
N HIS A 28 -8.80 20.07 -17.29
CA HIS A 28 -9.10 21.36 -16.69
C HIS A 28 -7.83 22.20 -16.44
N TYR A 29 -6.80 21.60 -15.87
CA TYR A 29 -5.62 22.34 -15.38
C TYR A 29 -4.49 22.45 -16.40
N TYR A 30 -4.43 21.56 -17.39
CA TYR A 30 -3.32 21.46 -18.33
C TYR A 30 -3.76 21.38 -19.80
N ASP A 31 -5.06 21.36 -20.09
CA ASP A 31 -5.62 21.20 -21.44
C ASP A 31 -5.11 19.93 -22.16
N VAL A 32 -4.93 18.84 -21.40
CA VAL A 32 -4.52 17.52 -21.94
C VAL A 32 -5.42 16.41 -21.42
N SER A 33 -5.61 15.34 -22.21
CA SER A 33 -6.49 14.21 -21.85
C SER A 33 -5.79 13.05 -21.16
N SER A 34 -4.56 13.24 -20.68
CA SER A 34 -3.74 12.14 -20.12
C SER A 34 -4.34 11.55 -18.84
N GLU A 35 -4.42 10.22 -18.80
CA GLU A 35 -4.82 9.45 -17.63
C GLU A 35 -3.68 9.27 -16.62
N THR A 36 -2.47 9.71 -16.95
CA THR A 36 -1.28 9.49 -16.11
C THR A 36 -0.44 10.72 -15.79
N ALA A 37 -0.51 11.77 -16.61
CA ALA A 37 0.30 12.97 -16.42
C ALA A 37 -0.08 13.72 -15.13
N ASN A 38 0.87 14.50 -14.62
CA ASN A 38 0.69 15.45 -13.52
C ASN A 38 0.10 14.86 -12.24
N SER A 39 0.36 13.59 -11.96
CA SER A 39 -0.10 12.97 -10.73
C SER A 39 0.70 11.73 -10.37
N ILE A 40 0.59 11.30 -9.11
CA ILE A 40 1.25 10.13 -8.56
C ILE A 40 0.19 9.24 -7.93
N LEU A 41 0.19 7.95 -8.25
CA LEU A 41 -0.57 6.98 -7.47
C LEU A 41 0.19 6.75 -6.16
N ILE A 42 -0.48 7.00 -5.04
CA ILE A 42 0.10 6.85 -3.71
C ILE A 42 -0.63 5.74 -2.94
N GLY A 43 -0.36 5.64 -1.64
CA GLY A 43 -1.02 4.66 -0.78
C GLY A 43 -0.81 3.22 -1.23
N SER A 44 -1.80 2.36 -0.99
CA SER A 44 -1.64 0.91 -1.25
C SER A 44 -1.56 0.55 -2.74
N TRP A 45 -2.11 1.41 -3.61
CA TRP A 45 -2.05 1.26 -5.06
C TRP A 45 -0.67 1.60 -5.59
N GLY A 46 -0.16 2.78 -5.24
CA GLY A 46 1.21 3.20 -5.57
C GLY A 46 2.26 2.24 -5.02
N LYS A 47 2.05 1.72 -3.81
CA LYS A 47 3.00 0.83 -3.13
C LYS A 47 2.90 -0.65 -3.50
N ALA A 48 1.91 -1.03 -4.31
CA ALA A 48 1.58 -2.42 -4.63
C ALA A 48 1.35 -3.31 -3.39
N THR A 49 0.89 -2.73 -2.27
CA THR A 49 0.58 -3.44 -1.01
C THR A 49 -0.93 -3.61 -0.79
N ARG A 50 -1.72 -3.47 -1.84
CA ARG A 50 -3.18 -3.67 -1.82
C ARG A 50 -3.56 -5.12 -1.45
N VAL A 51 -4.60 -5.24 -0.63
CA VAL A 51 -5.20 -6.51 -0.20
C VAL A 51 -6.71 -6.42 -0.27
N ARG A 52 -7.41 -7.55 -0.41
CA ARG A 52 -8.89 -7.58 -0.35
C ARG A 52 -9.42 -7.35 1.04
N PRO A 53 -10.62 -6.74 1.21
CA PRO A 53 -11.36 -6.02 0.17
C PRO A 53 -10.56 -4.78 -0.26
N SER A 54 -10.69 -4.38 -1.54
CA SER A 54 -9.94 -3.24 -2.05
C SER A 54 -10.22 -2.01 -1.20
N ARG A 55 -9.15 -1.29 -0.85
CA ARG A 55 -9.26 0.06 -0.31
C ARG A 55 -9.34 1.07 -1.45
N ASP A 56 -9.51 2.32 -1.07
CA ASP A 56 -9.56 3.49 -1.93
C ASP A 56 -8.27 3.60 -2.77
N VAL A 57 -8.40 4.19 -3.95
CA VAL A 57 -7.25 4.56 -4.78
C VAL A 57 -6.84 5.97 -4.41
N ASP A 58 -5.64 6.11 -3.87
CA ASP A 58 -5.09 7.39 -3.46
C ASP A 58 -4.31 8.03 -4.61
N ILE A 59 -4.67 9.25 -4.99
CA ILE A 59 -4.04 10.03 -6.07
C ILE A 59 -3.52 11.33 -5.49
N LEU A 60 -2.22 11.58 -5.65
CA LEU A 60 -1.65 12.91 -5.47
C LEU A 60 -1.64 13.63 -6.82
N PHE A 61 -2.54 14.59 -7.04
CA PHE A 61 -2.59 15.36 -8.28
C PHE A 61 -1.76 16.64 -8.14
N LEU A 62 -0.81 16.82 -9.05
CA LEU A 62 0.12 17.95 -9.08
C LEU A 62 -0.50 19.07 -9.90
N LEU A 63 -0.97 20.11 -9.21
CA LEU A 63 -1.55 21.29 -9.83
C LEU A 63 -0.47 22.22 -10.41
N PRO A 64 -0.80 23.00 -11.45
CA PRO A 64 0.12 23.99 -12.01
C PRO A 64 0.56 25.03 -10.97
N ALA A 65 1.80 25.51 -11.07
CA ALA A 65 2.32 26.55 -10.19
C ALA A 65 1.52 27.87 -10.23
N SER A 66 0.85 28.16 -11.36
CA SER A 66 -0.05 29.31 -11.48
C SER A 66 -1.25 29.22 -10.53
N VAL A 67 -1.80 28.02 -10.31
CA VAL A 67 -2.89 27.78 -9.34
C VAL A 67 -2.40 28.06 -7.93
N TYR A 68 -1.17 27.63 -7.58
CA TYR A 68 -0.57 27.97 -6.29
C TYR A 68 -0.52 29.49 -6.10
N THR A 69 0.08 30.22 -7.04
CA THR A 69 0.19 31.69 -6.96
C THR A 69 -1.17 32.37 -6.81
N GLN A 70 -2.18 31.95 -7.57
CA GLN A 70 -3.54 32.47 -7.47
C GLN A 70 -4.12 32.27 -6.07
N TYR A 71 -3.94 31.11 -5.47
CA TYR A 71 -4.47 30.79 -4.14
C TYR A 71 -3.72 31.50 -3.02
N GLN A 72 -2.42 31.72 -3.19
CA GLN A 72 -1.62 32.47 -2.22
C GLN A 72 -2.01 33.96 -2.13
N ALA A 73 -2.65 34.50 -3.15
CA ALA A 73 -3.21 35.86 -3.12
C ALA A 73 -4.54 35.97 -2.35
N ARG A 74 -5.19 34.84 -1.99
CA ARG A 74 -6.47 34.83 -1.27
C ARG A 74 -6.26 34.98 0.25
N THR A 75 -7.32 35.35 0.96
CA THR A 75 -7.36 35.37 2.44
C THR A 75 -8.13 34.17 2.99
N GLY A 76 -8.00 33.90 4.29
CA GLY A 76 -8.66 32.77 4.95
C GLY A 76 -8.00 31.42 4.64
N ASN A 77 -8.76 30.33 4.81
CA ASN A 77 -8.28 28.96 4.61
C ASN A 77 -8.19 28.62 3.11
N ARG A 78 -7.04 28.96 2.52
CA ARG A 78 -6.74 28.78 1.09
C ARG A 78 -6.82 27.32 0.67
N GLN A 79 -6.38 26.41 1.52
CA GLN A 79 -6.37 24.99 1.25
C GLN A 79 -7.79 24.42 1.17
N SER A 80 -8.69 24.88 2.04
CA SER A 80 -10.11 24.51 1.94
C SER A 80 -10.71 25.00 0.63
N ALA A 81 -10.44 26.26 0.25
CA ALA A 81 -10.92 26.82 -1.01
C ALA A 81 -10.32 26.08 -2.23
N LEU A 82 -9.09 25.57 -2.13
CA LEU A 82 -8.45 24.81 -3.19
C LEU A 82 -9.07 23.42 -3.31
N LEU A 83 -9.32 22.76 -2.19
CA LEU A 83 -10.00 21.47 -2.14
C LEU A 83 -11.42 21.55 -2.72
N GLN A 84 -12.14 22.66 -2.47
CA GLN A 84 -13.45 22.90 -3.08
C GLN A 84 -13.36 23.13 -4.60
N GLU A 85 -12.33 23.82 -5.10
CA GLU A 85 -12.15 24.00 -6.55
C GLU A 85 -11.92 22.65 -7.24
N VAL A 86 -10.99 21.84 -6.72
CA VAL A 86 -10.72 20.50 -7.26
C VAL A 86 -11.98 19.63 -7.24
N LYS A 87 -12.75 19.68 -6.14
CA LYS A 87 -14.06 19.01 -6.06
C LYS A 87 -15.02 19.52 -7.14
N ASN A 88 -15.12 20.82 -7.35
CA ASN A 88 -16.03 21.41 -8.34
C ASN A 88 -15.64 21.04 -9.77
N VAL A 89 -14.35 20.98 -10.08
CA VAL A 89 -13.84 20.48 -11.37
C VAL A 89 -14.30 19.03 -11.60
N LEU A 90 -14.12 18.17 -10.60
CA LEU A 90 -14.54 16.77 -10.68
C LEU A 90 -16.07 16.62 -10.82
N LEU A 91 -16.86 17.43 -10.11
CA LEU A 91 -18.31 17.45 -10.23
C LEU A 91 -18.80 17.83 -11.64
N GLY A 92 -18.00 18.59 -12.40
CA GLY A 92 -18.30 18.88 -13.81
C GLY A 92 -18.36 17.62 -14.69
N THR A 93 -17.58 16.59 -14.37
CA THR A 93 -17.61 15.29 -15.08
C THR A 93 -18.48 14.26 -14.37
N TYR A 94 -18.49 14.25 -13.03
CA TYR A 94 -19.14 13.23 -12.21
C TYR A 94 -20.29 13.83 -11.38
N SER A 95 -21.19 14.55 -12.04
CA SER A 95 -22.24 15.38 -11.39
C SER A 95 -23.21 14.60 -10.49
N GLN A 96 -23.37 13.30 -10.72
CA GLN A 96 -24.24 12.42 -9.93
C GLN A 96 -23.52 11.82 -8.69
N THR A 97 -22.24 12.12 -8.49
CA THR A 97 -21.44 11.56 -7.37
C THR A 97 -21.42 12.54 -6.21
N SER A 98 -21.88 12.10 -5.03
CA SER A 98 -21.82 12.90 -3.81
C SER A 98 -20.38 12.94 -3.27
N MET A 99 -19.61 13.94 -3.70
CA MET A 99 -18.21 14.11 -3.28
C MET A 99 -18.08 14.96 -2.02
N ARG A 100 -17.06 14.67 -1.21
CA ARG A 100 -16.74 15.41 0.01
C ARG A 100 -15.27 15.82 0.02
N GLY A 101 -14.98 17.03 0.49
CA GLY A 101 -13.63 17.38 0.93
C GLY A 101 -13.45 16.91 2.37
N ASP A 102 -12.39 16.15 2.65
CA ASP A 102 -12.08 15.61 3.96
C ASP A 102 -10.60 15.82 4.29
N GLY A 103 -10.31 16.76 5.18
CA GLY A 103 -8.97 17.05 5.71
C GLY A 103 -7.95 17.43 4.63
N GLN A 104 -7.43 16.44 3.92
CA GLN A 104 -6.38 16.57 2.91
C GLN A 104 -6.82 16.15 1.50
N VAL A 105 -8.01 15.52 1.35
CA VAL A 105 -8.42 14.87 0.11
C VAL A 105 -9.84 15.23 -0.33
N VAL A 106 -10.09 15.13 -1.63
CA VAL A 106 -11.45 15.03 -2.19
C VAL A 106 -11.78 13.54 -2.30
N ALA A 107 -12.74 13.08 -1.49
CA ALA A 107 -13.26 11.72 -1.54
C ALA A 107 -14.35 11.59 -2.61
N ILE A 108 -14.15 10.63 -3.50
CA ILE A 108 -15.02 10.30 -4.63
C ILE A 108 -15.55 8.87 -4.39
N PRO A 109 -16.74 8.72 -3.80
CA PRO A 109 -17.24 7.43 -3.34
C PRO A 109 -17.84 6.62 -4.50
N PHE A 110 -17.07 6.38 -5.56
CA PHE A 110 -17.50 5.46 -6.61
C PHE A 110 -17.80 4.08 -6.00
N ASN A 111 -18.80 3.40 -6.55
CA ASN A 111 -19.15 2.04 -6.14
C ASN A 111 -17.93 1.11 -6.28
N GLN A 112 -17.69 0.24 -5.31
CA GLN A 112 -16.61 -0.76 -5.26
C GLN A 112 -15.17 -0.24 -5.14
N THR A 113 -14.84 0.85 -5.82
CA THR A 113 -13.49 1.42 -5.84
C THR A 113 -13.55 2.94 -5.65
N PRO A 114 -13.65 3.41 -4.40
CA PRO A 114 -13.58 4.84 -4.12
C PRO A 114 -12.20 5.39 -4.50
N ILE A 115 -12.17 6.68 -4.83
CA ILE A 115 -10.94 7.39 -5.17
C ILE A 115 -10.78 8.56 -4.21
N GLU A 116 -9.58 8.78 -3.72
CA GLU A 116 -9.23 9.96 -2.95
C GLU A 116 -8.19 10.77 -3.73
N VAL A 117 -8.46 12.07 -3.90
CA VAL A 117 -7.55 12.99 -4.60
C VAL A 117 -7.00 14.00 -3.60
N ALA A 118 -5.70 13.91 -3.33
CA ALA A 118 -4.94 14.94 -2.64
C ALA A 118 -4.40 15.95 -3.67
N PRO A 119 -4.76 17.24 -3.62
CA PRO A 119 -4.09 18.25 -4.41
C PRO A 119 -2.72 18.58 -3.82
N GLY A 120 -1.74 18.75 -4.71
CA GLY A 120 -0.40 19.16 -4.33
C GLY A 120 0.32 19.97 -5.39
N PHE A 121 1.50 20.46 -5.05
CA PHE A 121 2.34 21.29 -5.91
C PHE A 121 3.78 20.80 -5.85
N ARG A 122 4.42 20.67 -7.01
CA ARG A 122 5.84 20.33 -7.08
C ARG A 122 6.68 21.60 -6.96
N CYS A 123 7.59 21.61 -6.00
CA CYS A 123 8.55 22.67 -5.75
C CYS A 123 9.75 22.58 -6.71
N THR A 124 10.53 23.65 -6.77
CA THR A 124 11.75 23.73 -7.60
C THR A 124 12.85 22.78 -7.13
N ASP A 125 12.88 22.43 -5.84
CA ASP A 125 13.79 21.44 -5.26
C ASP A 125 13.30 19.99 -5.45
N GLY A 126 12.17 19.80 -6.12
CA GLY A 126 11.55 18.50 -6.35
C GLY A 126 10.63 18.02 -5.22
N SER A 127 10.61 18.69 -4.06
CA SER A 127 9.66 18.36 -2.98
C SER A 127 8.22 18.60 -3.43
N ILE A 128 7.26 17.92 -2.77
CA ILE A 128 5.84 18.08 -3.08
C ILE A 128 5.12 18.63 -1.85
N LEU A 129 4.46 19.77 -2.02
CA LEU A 129 3.53 20.31 -1.03
C LEU A 129 2.17 19.66 -1.21
N VAL A 130 1.53 19.26 -0.12
CA VAL A 130 0.17 18.71 -0.10
C VAL A 130 -0.70 19.58 0.80
N CYS A 131 -1.94 19.80 0.36
CA CYS A 131 -2.91 20.57 1.12
C CYS A 131 -3.36 19.85 2.40
N ASP A 132 -3.41 20.59 3.50
CA ASP A 132 -4.05 20.20 4.75
C ASP A 132 -5.00 21.32 5.16
N THR A 133 -6.31 21.03 5.19
CA THR A 133 -7.35 22.02 5.49
C THR A 133 -7.57 22.23 6.98
N ASN A 134 -6.99 21.38 7.83
CA ASN A 134 -7.20 21.43 9.28
C ASN A 134 -6.57 22.68 9.90
N ASN A 135 -7.11 23.10 11.05
CA ASN A 135 -6.54 24.18 11.88
C ASN A 135 -6.26 25.49 11.13
N GLY A 136 -7.16 25.89 10.21
CA GLY A 136 -7.01 27.12 9.42
C GLY A 136 -6.28 26.94 8.08
N GLY A 137 -5.77 25.74 7.80
CA GLY A 137 -5.18 25.40 6.52
C GLY A 137 -3.66 25.60 6.49
N ARG A 138 -2.94 24.64 5.91
CA ARG A 138 -1.49 24.69 5.71
C ARG A 138 -1.05 23.78 4.55
N TYR A 139 0.19 23.96 4.11
CA TYR A 139 0.85 22.97 3.26
C TYR A 139 1.78 22.11 4.11
N THR A 140 1.86 20.83 3.77
CA THR A 140 2.80 19.86 4.37
C THR A 140 3.64 19.23 3.26
N ILE A 141 4.84 18.75 3.59
CA ILE A 141 5.69 18.05 2.62
C ILE A 141 5.24 16.60 2.52
N SER A 142 4.98 16.12 1.29
CA SER A 142 4.64 14.72 1.05
C SER A 142 5.84 13.80 1.28
N THR A 143 5.60 12.68 1.95
CA THR A 143 6.55 11.56 2.08
C THR A 143 6.29 10.43 1.09
N ALA A 144 5.25 10.53 0.24
CA ALA A 144 4.74 9.39 -0.53
C ALA A 144 5.79 8.76 -1.46
N GLU A 145 6.56 9.57 -2.20
CA GLU A 145 7.62 9.06 -3.08
C GLU A 145 8.76 8.40 -2.27
N ALA A 146 9.15 9.01 -1.16
CA ALA A 146 10.21 8.48 -0.29
C ALA A 146 9.79 7.17 0.41
N GLU A 147 8.52 7.07 0.81
CA GLU A 147 7.93 5.83 1.32
C GLU A 147 7.97 4.71 0.29
N GLU A 148 7.52 4.98 -0.94
CA GLU A 148 7.53 3.97 -1.99
C GLU A 148 8.96 3.58 -2.39
N GLN A 149 9.88 4.54 -2.48
CA GLN A 149 11.29 4.24 -2.75
C GLN A 149 11.89 3.34 -1.66
N SER A 150 11.63 3.64 -0.38
CA SER A 150 12.12 2.83 0.74
C SER A 150 11.52 1.42 0.73
N LEU A 151 10.23 1.29 0.44
CA LEU A 151 9.56 0.00 0.31
C LEU A 151 10.10 -0.80 -0.87
N SER A 152 10.22 -0.17 -2.05
CA SER A 152 10.76 -0.79 -3.27
C SER A 152 12.19 -1.28 -3.09
N ALA A 153 13.05 -0.50 -2.43
CA ALA A 153 14.42 -0.91 -2.14
C ALA A 153 14.47 -2.14 -1.22
N SER A 154 13.69 -2.13 -0.13
CA SER A 154 13.60 -3.27 0.78
C SER A 154 13.05 -4.51 0.08
N ASP A 155 11.97 -4.36 -0.71
CA ASP A 155 11.33 -5.48 -1.39
C ASP A 155 12.23 -6.10 -2.46
N SER A 156 12.96 -5.28 -3.21
CA SER A 156 13.94 -5.76 -4.19
C SER A 156 15.07 -6.53 -3.50
N TYR A 157 15.58 -6.01 -2.39
CA TYR A 157 16.61 -6.67 -1.59
C TYR A 157 16.11 -7.99 -0.97
N CYS A 158 14.84 -8.05 -0.57
CA CYS A 158 14.21 -9.22 0.06
C CYS A 158 13.45 -10.10 -0.94
N VAL A 159 13.70 -9.96 -2.25
CA VAL A 159 13.11 -10.79 -3.32
C VAL A 159 11.56 -10.88 -3.24
N GLY A 160 10.91 -9.74 -2.98
CA GLY A 160 9.44 -9.63 -2.90
C GLY A 160 8.84 -9.88 -1.51
N ASN A 161 9.65 -10.23 -0.52
CA ASN A 161 9.14 -10.60 0.80
C ASN A 161 8.62 -9.41 1.61
N THR A 162 9.09 -8.20 1.37
CA THR A 162 8.61 -7.00 2.08
C THR A 162 7.15 -6.71 1.77
N ARG A 163 6.78 -6.71 0.49
CA ARG A 163 5.38 -6.55 0.07
C ARG A 163 4.54 -7.76 0.47
N ALA A 164 5.09 -8.97 0.41
CA ALA A 164 4.38 -10.16 0.86
C ALA A 164 4.02 -10.08 2.36
N LEU A 165 5.00 -9.76 3.22
CA LEU A 165 4.80 -9.60 4.65
C LEU A 165 3.85 -8.45 4.96
N ALA A 166 4.04 -7.27 4.35
CA ALA A 166 3.14 -6.13 4.53
C ALA A 166 1.68 -6.47 4.21
N ARG A 167 1.43 -7.20 3.10
CA ARG A 167 0.08 -7.64 2.71
C ARG A 167 -0.50 -8.63 3.73
N MET A 168 0.28 -9.60 4.19
CA MET A 168 -0.17 -10.53 5.25
C MET A 168 -0.50 -9.79 6.55
N MET A 169 0.31 -8.80 6.93
CA MET A 169 0.10 -8.05 8.16
C MET A 169 -1.09 -7.08 8.06
N LYS A 170 -1.33 -6.46 6.91
CA LYS A 170 -2.54 -5.65 6.67
C LYS A 170 -3.81 -6.49 6.72
N GLN A 171 -3.73 -7.75 6.28
CA GLN A 171 -4.82 -8.71 6.42
C GLN A 171 -5.07 -9.02 7.91
N TRP A 172 -4.03 -9.42 8.65
CA TRP A 172 -4.13 -9.66 10.10
C TRP A 172 -4.66 -8.44 10.86
N GLN A 173 -4.16 -7.25 10.54
CA GLN A 173 -4.59 -5.97 11.10
C GLN A 173 -6.10 -5.81 11.01
N ARG A 174 -6.68 -6.08 9.83
CA ARG A 174 -8.11 -5.95 9.62
C ARG A 174 -8.90 -7.04 10.34
N GLU A 175 -8.55 -8.30 10.15
CA GLU A 175 -9.31 -9.43 10.72
C GLU A 175 -9.34 -9.39 12.25
N HIS A 176 -8.33 -8.80 12.87
CA HIS A 176 -8.24 -8.68 14.32
C HIS A 176 -8.45 -7.27 14.85
N ASN A 177 -8.84 -6.29 14.01
CA ASN A 177 -9.03 -4.88 14.40
C ASN A 177 -7.84 -4.32 15.18
N VAL A 178 -6.63 -4.49 14.65
CA VAL A 178 -5.38 -4.09 15.32
C VAL A 178 -5.22 -2.56 15.22
N PRO A 179 -4.98 -1.86 16.34
CA PRO A 179 -4.82 -0.40 16.37
C PRO A 179 -3.42 0.05 15.90
N LEU A 180 -3.03 -0.43 14.72
CA LEU A 180 -1.87 0.05 13.97
C LEU A 180 -2.35 0.48 12.59
N LYS A 181 -1.84 1.57 12.04
CA LYS A 181 -2.11 2.02 10.67
C LYS A 181 -1.33 1.15 9.68
N SER A 182 -1.85 0.99 8.47
CA SER A 182 -1.23 0.09 7.48
C SER A 182 0.19 0.52 7.09
N PHE A 183 0.48 1.83 7.02
CA PHE A 183 1.84 2.29 6.75
C PHE A 183 2.80 1.96 7.90
N GLN A 184 2.34 1.94 9.16
CA GLN A 184 3.18 1.55 10.30
C GLN A 184 3.62 0.07 10.15
N LEU A 185 2.71 -0.81 9.71
CA LEU A 185 3.04 -2.21 9.42
C LEU A 185 4.00 -2.36 8.23
N GLU A 186 3.87 -1.52 7.20
CA GLU A 186 4.83 -1.50 6.09
C GLU A 186 6.23 -1.07 6.55
N ARG A 187 6.34 -0.05 7.40
CA ARG A 187 7.62 0.39 7.99
C ARG A 187 8.23 -0.68 8.90
N LEU A 188 7.43 -1.29 9.76
CA LEU A 188 7.86 -2.38 10.64
C LEU A 188 8.32 -3.62 9.86
N ALA A 189 7.69 -3.92 8.72
CA ALA A 189 8.12 -5.00 7.83
C ALA A 189 9.51 -4.71 7.22
N ILE A 190 9.77 -3.46 6.80
CA ILE A 190 11.09 -3.03 6.31
C ILE A 190 12.15 -3.19 7.41
N GLU A 191 11.89 -2.70 8.62
CA GLU A 191 12.80 -2.82 9.77
C GLU A 191 13.13 -4.28 10.11
N PHE A 192 12.10 -5.13 10.19
CA PHE A 192 12.26 -6.56 10.49
C PHE A 192 13.10 -7.26 9.42
N LEU A 193 12.72 -7.13 8.14
CA LEU A 193 13.42 -7.83 7.06
C LEU A 193 14.84 -7.33 6.83
N GLY A 194 15.15 -6.09 7.23
CA GLY A 194 16.52 -5.57 7.23
C GLY A 194 17.45 -6.33 8.18
N THR A 195 16.92 -7.03 9.19
CA THR A 195 17.72 -7.77 10.19
C THR A 195 17.45 -9.29 10.19
N TRP A 196 16.36 -9.74 9.57
CA TRP A 196 15.99 -11.15 9.55
C TRP A 196 16.84 -11.96 8.55
N SER A 197 17.58 -12.95 9.03
CA SER A 197 18.59 -13.71 8.25
C SER A 197 18.03 -14.52 7.07
N ASN A 198 16.73 -14.78 7.05
CA ASN A 198 16.05 -15.55 6.00
C ASN A 198 15.25 -14.66 5.03
N ASN A 199 15.53 -13.35 5.00
CA ASN A 199 14.77 -12.35 4.22
C ASN A 199 14.71 -12.56 2.70
N GLN A 200 15.61 -13.35 2.11
CA GLN A 200 15.60 -13.69 0.68
C GLN A 200 15.10 -15.12 0.40
N LYS A 201 14.60 -15.83 1.42
CA LYS A 201 14.05 -17.17 1.23
C LYS A 201 12.70 -17.10 0.50
N ASP A 202 12.36 -18.17 -0.21
CA ASP A 202 11.13 -18.25 -0.97
C ASP A 202 9.89 -18.47 -0.08
N HIS A 203 8.74 -18.61 -0.73
CA HIS A 203 7.44 -18.78 -0.08
C HIS A 203 7.35 -19.97 0.88
N PHE A 204 8.25 -20.96 0.79
CA PHE A 204 8.30 -22.09 1.71
C PHE A 204 8.58 -21.64 3.16
N TRP A 205 9.21 -20.47 3.35
CA TRP A 205 9.62 -19.96 4.65
C TRP A 205 8.66 -18.90 5.23
N TYR A 206 7.48 -18.72 4.63
CA TYR A 206 6.56 -17.67 5.05
C TYR A 206 5.96 -17.92 6.43
N ASP A 207 5.82 -19.17 6.84
CA ASP A 207 5.41 -19.56 8.19
C ASP A 207 6.40 -19.03 9.24
N TRP A 208 7.71 -19.21 9.01
CA TRP A 208 8.77 -18.70 9.89
C TRP A 208 8.87 -17.18 9.82
N MET A 209 8.74 -16.60 8.62
CA MET A 209 8.74 -15.15 8.46
C MET A 209 7.63 -14.49 9.28
N VAL A 210 6.41 -15.02 9.22
CA VAL A 210 5.26 -14.48 9.96
C VAL A 210 5.42 -14.71 11.46
N ARG A 211 5.87 -15.91 11.88
CA ARG A 211 6.16 -16.21 13.29
C ARG A 211 7.17 -15.22 13.87
N ASP A 212 8.32 -15.09 13.21
CA ASP A 212 9.43 -14.27 13.68
C ASP A 212 9.09 -12.77 13.60
N PHE A 213 8.30 -12.34 12.61
CA PHE A 213 7.77 -10.99 12.55
C PHE A 213 6.89 -10.68 13.76
N PHE A 214 5.98 -11.58 14.16
CA PHE A 214 5.18 -11.35 15.36
C PHE A 214 6.03 -11.31 16.64
N ALA A 215 7.06 -12.13 16.75
CA ALA A 215 8.02 -12.05 17.85
C ALA A 215 8.72 -10.68 17.88
N PHE A 216 9.27 -10.24 16.74
CA PHE A 216 9.85 -8.92 16.57
C PHE A 216 8.87 -7.81 16.96
N LEU A 217 7.64 -7.89 16.45
CA LEU A 217 6.60 -6.90 16.67
C LEU A 217 6.31 -6.75 18.17
N THR A 218 6.23 -7.83 18.96
CA THR A 218 6.01 -7.69 20.42
C THR A 218 7.08 -6.88 21.14
N GLY A 219 8.32 -6.85 20.63
CA GLY A 219 9.41 -6.03 21.16
C GLY A 219 9.33 -4.54 20.77
N ARG A 220 8.36 -4.13 19.95
CA ARG A 220 8.18 -2.74 19.50
C ARG A 220 7.16 -1.95 20.32
N ALA A 221 6.67 -2.52 21.43
CA ALA A 221 5.76 -1.86 22.36
C ALA A 221 6.34 -0.55 22.89
N ASN A 222 5.55 0.54 22.89
CA ASN A 222 5.96 1.86 23.39
C ASN A 222 7.25 2.40 22.73
N THR A 223 7.50 1.99 21.49
CA THR A 223 8.57 2.53 20.65
C THR A 223 8.00 3.43 19.54
N HIS A 224 8.84 3.82 18.60
CA HIS A 224 8.49 4.66 17.47
C HIS A 224 9.10 4.12 16.16
N ILE A 225 8.57 4.62 15.05
CA ILE A 225 9.16 4.51 13.71
C ILE A 225 9.45 5.91 13.18
N PHE A 226 10.32 6.00 12.17
CA PHE A 226 10.60 7.25 11.48
C PHE A 226 10.04 7.24 10.06
N MET A 227 9.42 8.35 9.67
CA MET A 227 9.03 8.59 8.29
C MET A 227 10.25 8.93 7.44
N PRO A 228 10.35 8.37 6.21
CA PRO A 228 11.45 8.69 5.32
C PRO A 228 11.38 10.15 4.88
N SER A 229 12.53 10.72 4.53
CA SER A 229 12.71 12.14 4.15
C SER A 229 12.48 13.15 5.28
N THR A 230 11.30 13.16 5.91
CA THR A 230 10.97 14.15 6.96
C THR A 230 11.60 13.84 8.31
N GLY A 231 11.94 12.58 8.58
CA GLY A 231 12.42 12.14 9.90
C GLY A 231 11.36 12.25 10.99
N GLU A 232 10.08 12.41 10.62
CA GLU A 232 8.99 12.51 11.58
C GLU A 232 8.92 11.24 12.43
N MET A 233 8.92 11.41 13.75
CA MET A 233 8.78 10.33 14.71
C MET A 233 7.30 9.99 14.92
N ILE A 234 6.93 8.75 14.67
CA ILE A 234 5.57 8.23 14.88
C ILE A 234 5.58 7.22 16.02
N TRP A 235 4.90 7.56 17.12
CA TRP A 235 4.72 6.67 18.27
C TRP A 235 3.80 5.48 17.94
N LEU A 236 4.21 4.28 18.34
CA LEU A 236 3.46 3.04 18.10
C LEU A 236 2.49 2.67 19.23
N GLY A 237 2.71 3.17 20.44
CA GLY A 237 1.98 2.75 21.64
C GLY A 237 2.09 1.24 21.90
N ASP A 238 1.14 0.68 22.66
CA ASP A 238 1.13 -0.74 23.03
C ASP A 238 -0.24 -1.44 22.93
N GLU A 239 -1.30 -0.73 22.52
CA GLU A 239 -2.67 -1.28 22.42
C GLU A 239 -2.79 -2.54 21.53
N TRP A 240 -1.86 -2.71 20.58
CA TRP A 240 -1.80 -3.84 19.66
C TRP A 240 -1.03 -5.05 20.20
N VAL A 241 -0.26 -4.90 21.28
CA VAL A 241 0.73 -5.88 21.76
C VAL A 241 0.08 -7.20 22.12
N PHE A 242 -1.03 -7.20 22.84
CA PHE A 242 -1.75 -8.42 23.20
C PHE A 242 -2.18 -9.23 21.96
N LYS A 243 -2.60 -8.54 20.89
CA LYS A 243 -2.98 -9.18 19.62
C LYS A 243 -1.75 -9.79 18.92
N ALA A 244 -0.62 -9.09 18.94
CA ALA A 244 0.63 -9.59 18.38
C ALA A 244 1.15 -10.82 19.15
N GLN A 245 1.09 -10.82 20.49
CA GLN A 245 1.47 -11.97 21.32
C GLN A 245 0.61 -13.21 21.02
N ARG A 246 -0.71 -13.01 20.90
CA ARG A 246 -1.64 -14.09 20.53
C ARG A 246 -1.34 -14.64 19.12
N ALA A 247 -1.09 -13.75 18.16
CA ALA A 247 -0.74 -14.14 16.80
C ALA A 247 0.60 -14.90 16.75
N HIS A 248 1.60 -14.46 17.53
CA HIS A 248 2.87 -15.17 17.68
C HIS A 248 2.66 -16.60 18.19
N LYS A 249 1.89 -16.77 19.27
CA LYS A 249 1.57 -18.10 19.82
C LYS A 249 0.92 -19.01 18.78
N HIS A 250 -0.06 -18.49 18.04
CA HIS A 250 -0.71 -19.26 16.97
C HIS A 250 0.26 -19.62 15.84
N ALA A 251 1.14 -18.70 15.44
CA ALA A 251 2.13 -18.95 14.40
C ALA A 251 3.16 -20.02 14.81
N VAL A 252 3.60 -20.02 16.07
CA VAL A 252 4.46 -21.08 16.64
C VAL A 252 3.78 -22.44 16.55
N THR A 253 2.54 -22.55 17.05
CA THR A 253 1.78 -23.81 17.01
C THR A 253 1.53 -24.29 15.57
N ALA A 254 1.27 -23.39 14.63
CA ALA A 254 1.12 -23.74 13.22
C ALA A 254 2.41 -24.34 12.63
N CYS A 255 3.57 -23.73 12.90
CA CYS A 255 4.88 -24.25 12.48
C CYS A 255 5.16 -25.63 13.08
N GLU A 256 4.80 -25.86 14.35
CA GLU A 256 4.96 -27.15 15.02
C GLU A 256 4.11 -28.25 14.37
N HIS A 257 2.85 -27.96 14.04
CA HIS A 257 1.98 -28.90 13.35
C HIS A 257 2.46 -29.24 11.94
N GLU A 258 2.98 -28.26 11.20
CA GLU A 258 3.57 -28.51 9.88
C GLU A 258 4.81 -29.42 9.97
N ARG A 259 5.67 -29.17 10.95
CA ARG A 259 6.80 -30.06 11.27
C ARG A 259 6.37 -31.46 11.70
N ALA A 260 5.26 -31.58 12.44
CA ALA A 260 4.73 -32.87 12.86
C ALA A 260 4.15 -33.64 11.68
N ASN A 261 3.38 -32.99 10.79
CA ASN A 261 2.79 -33.59 9.58
C ASN A 261 3.84 -34.07 8.57
N THR A 262 4.95 -33.33 8.45
CA THR A 262 6.10 -33.76 7.62
C THR A 262 6.82 -34.97 8.22
N ARG A 263 6.81 -35.13 9.55
CA ARG A 263 7.42 -36.28 10.26
C ARG A 263 6.51 -37.51 10.37
N SER A 264 5.19 -37.33 10.49
CA SER A 264 4.19 -38.39 10.64
C SER A 264 3.74 -39.02 9.32
N SER A 265 4.28 -38.56 8.18
CA SER A 265 4.08 -39.17 6.87
C SER A 265 5.24 -40.09 6.40
N PRO A 266 5.53 -41.22 7.06
CA PRO A 266 6.08 -42.38 6.38
C PRO A 266 4.96 -43.38 6.06
N VAL A 267 4.84 -43.77 4.78
CA VAL A 267 3.97 -44.88 4.29
C VAL A 267 2.46 -44.56 4.12
N LYS A 268 2.11 -43.76 3.10
CA LYS A 268 0.90 -43.93 2.24
C LYS A 268 0.79 -42.93 1.06
N SER A 269 1.90 -42.35 0.59
CA SER A 269 1.91 -41.42 -0.55
C SER A 269 2.40 -42.03 -1.88
N GLY A 270 2.47 -43.36 -1.98
CA GLY A 270 3.03 -44.07 -3.15
C GLY A 270 2.26 -43.94 -4.48
N LYS A 271 1.06 -43.34 -4.53
CA LYS A 271 0.30 -43.20 -5.80
C LYS A 271 -0.33 -41.82 -6.08
N ARG A 272 -0.11 -40.80 -5.23
CA ARG A 272 -0.52 -39.40 -5.53
C ARG A 272 0.64 -38.41 -5.64
N PHE A 273 1.85 -38.78 -5.22
CA PHE A 273 3.01 -37.89 -5.22
C PHE A 273 3.95 -38.01 -6.44
N SER A 274 3.70 -38.92 -7.39
CA SER A 274 4.44 -39.00 -8.66
C SER A 274 3.84 -38.13 -9.78
N ALA A 275 2.56 -37.76 -9.69
CA ALA A 275 1.86 -37.05 -10.77
C ALA A 275 2.22 -35.54 -10.86
N VAL A 276 2.54 -34.89 -9.73
CA VAL A 276 2.93 -33.46 -9.70
C VAL A 276 4.41 -33.27 -10.04
N ARG A 277 5.28 -34.22 -9.65
CA ARG A 277 6.72 -34.22 -9.97
C ARG A 277 7.03 -34.41 -11.46
N SER A 278 6.20 -35.15 -12.19
CA SER A 278 6.43 -35.42 -13.63
C SER A 278 5.93 -34.30 -14.55
N ARG A 279 4.95 -33.49 -14.12
CA ARG A 279 4.41 -32.38 -14.92
C ARG A 279 5.30 -31.14 -14.85
N TYR A 280 5.77 -30.78 -13.65
CA TYR A 280 6.62 -29.60 -13.46
C TYR A 280 7.99 -29.71 -14.15
N HIS A 281 8.60 -30.91 -14.18
CA HIS A 281 9.85 -31.13 -14.90
C HIS A 281 9.68 -31.20 -16.42
N ARG A 282 8.55 -31.73 -16.92
CA ARG A 282 8.25 -31.75 -18.37
C ARG A 282 7.95 -30.35 -18.92
N ASP A 283 7.18 -29.54 -18.20
CA ASP A 283 6.84 -28.18 -18.64
C ASP A 283 8.06 -27.24 -18.59
N ARG A 284 9.01 -27.48 -17.67
CA ARG A 284 10.26 -26.71 -17.58
C ARG A 284 11.30 -27.11 -18.63
N GLN A 285 11.31 -28.36 -19.08
CA GLN A 285 12.14 -28.80 -20.20
C GLN A 285 11.55 -28.33 -21.54
N ALA A 286 10.23 -28.41 -21.74
CA ALA A 286 9.57 -27.93 -22.96
C ALA A 286 9.75 -26.42 -23.20
N ARG A 287 9.79 -25.60 -22.14
CA ARG A 287 10.03 -24.15 -22.26
C ARG A 287 11.49 -23.77 -22.51
N ARG A 288 12.45 -24.66 -22.19
CA ARG A 288 13.88 -24.42 -22.47
C ARG A 288 14.30 -24.83 -23.87
N SER A 289 13.52 -25.68 -24.53
CA SER A 289 13.76 -26.13 -25.91
C SER A 289 13.07 -25.28 -26.97
N ALA A 290 12.25 -24.29 -26.57
CA ALA A 290 11.51 -23.41 -27.48
C ALA A 290 12.15 -22.02 -27.65
N ASP A 291 13.09 -21.65 -26.76
CA ASP A 291 13.84 -20.38 -26.79
C ASP A 291 15.34 -20.60 -27.14
N GLY A 292 15.65 -21.72 -27.80
CA GLY A 292 16.99 -22.07 -28.28
C GLY A 292 16.99 -22.35 -29.78
#